data_AF-A0AAD4HAJ8-F1
#
_entry.id   AF-A0AAD4HAJ8-F1
#
_cell.length_a   1.000
_cell.length_b   1.000
_cell.length_c   1.000
_cell.angle_alpha   90.00
_cell.angle_beta   90.00
_cell.angle_gamma   90.00
#
_symmetry.space_group_name_H-M   'P 1'
#
loop_
_entity.id
_entity.type
_entity.pdbx_description
1 polymer ?
#
loop_
_entity_poly.entity_id
_entity_poly.type
_entity_poly.pdbx_seq_one_letter_code
_entity_poly.pdbx_strand_id
1 'polypeptide(L)'
;MVKQQCTLQSAADLLSLNFIFTKAFLDDNLPSEIVASLSQQPVSTPGSEDVELLLSCCLHVGTTDYQQGRAFIKDRTARQDSVTSDIMSAYASSGVLRNRVSNLDFNENTYIELSVKPFVTGTFAQLDFQEHWTIDPFPVPAGYEERLCPDFYGEKDGLPFVVLEVKAPDADQEDCDIDVRKVALLMKLSLNRLLEAGVKDPVVIGLLVQDRTCEVFSMDLTYEAIYIPKVFGTFEVPESRLQLPLLLNALGPLTTAREIASNTLTKIADRPRRVPSEKSLLIRPSFYLHGVKIPEPLTPAVAL
;
A
#
# COMPACT_ATOMS: atom_id res chain seq x y z
N MET A 1 -28.82 3.93 10.05
CA MET A 1 -30.06 3.61 9.32
C MET A 1 -29.66 3.29 7.88
N VAL A 2 -29.84 2.05 7.42
CA VAL A 2 -29.45 1.63 6.06
C VAL A 2 -30.49 2.18 5.08
N LYS A 3 -30.10 3.09 4.18
CA LYS A 3 -30.97 3.50 3.07
C LYS A 3 -31.03 2.36 2.06
N GLN A 4 -32.23 1.97 1.61
CA GLN A 4 -32.38 1.04 0.50
C GLN A 4 -31.91 1.71 -0.80
N GLN A 5 -31.20 0.97 -1.66
CA GLN A 5 -30.60 1.47 -2.92
C GLN A 5 -31.62 2.14 -3.84
N CYS A 6 -32.90 1.76 -3.78
CA CYS A 6 -34.01 2.35 -4.53
C CYS A 6 -34.31 3.82 -4.17
N THR A 7 -33.59 4.42 -3.21
CA THR A 7 -33.77 5.82 -2.79
C THR A 7 -32.66 6.76 -3.27
N LEU A 8 -31.64 6.26 -3.96
CA LEU A 8 -30.56 7.09 -4.52
C LEU A 8 -31.03 7.71 -5.84
N GLN A 9 -31.17 9.03 -5.88
CA GLN A 9 -31.73 9.75 -7.04
C GLN A 9 -30.71 10.65 -7.74
N SER A 10 -29.56 10.90 -7.11
CA SER A 10 -28.55 11.84 -7.60
C SER A 10 -27.12 11.39 -7.31
N ALA A 11 -26.14 12.00 -8.01
CA ALA A 11 -24.72 11.86 -7.67
C ALA A 11 -24.45 12.32 -6.22
N ALA A 12 -25.17 13.32 -5.72
CA ALA A 12 -25.09 13.74 -4.32
C ALA A 12 -25.55 12.63 -3.34
N ASP A 13 -26.60 11.86 -3.69
CA ASP A 13 -27.03 10.72 -2.89
C ASP A 13 -25.99 9.59 -2.91
N LEU A 14 -25.34 9.34 -4.05
CA LEU A 14 -24.23 8.39 -4.16
C LEU A 14 -23.01 8.87 -3.35
N LEU A 15 -22.61 10.14 -3.48
CA LEU A 15 -21.50 10.73 -2.71
C LEU A 15 -21.80 10.76 -1.19
N SER A 16 -23.07 10.75 -0.79
CA SER A 16 -23.48 10.64 0.62
C SER A 16 -23.31 9.23 1.20
N LEU A 17 -23.10 8.22 0.34
CA LEU A 17 -22.72 6.88 0.72
C LEU A 17 -21.19 6.77 0.71
N ASN A 18 -20.64 6.02 1.67
CA ASN A 18 -19.20 5.90 1.84
C ASN A 18 -18.56 4.98 0.79
N PHE A 19 -18.20 5.53 -0.37
CA PHE A 19 -17.52 4.82 -1.45
C PHE A 19 -16.02 5.11 -1.48
N ILE A 20 -15.28 4.13 -2.00
CA ILE A 20 -13.92 4.33 -2.52
C ILE A 20 -14.11 4.74 -3.98
N PHE A 21 -13.64 5.91 -4.35
CA PHE A 21 -13.84 6.43 -5.69
C PHE A 21 -12.63 6.15 -6.57
N THR A 22 -12.89 5.79 -7.83
CA THR A 22 -11.84 5.75 -8.85
C THR A 22 -11.53 7.18 -9.29
N LYS A 23 -10.29 7.43 -9.72
CA LYS A 23 -9.90 8.74 -10.23
C LYS A 23 -10.77 9.20 -11.40
N ALA A 24 -11.05 8.29 -12.34
CA ALA A 24 -11.89 8.57 -13.50
C ALA A 24 -13.29 9.08 -13.10
N PHE A 25 -13.92 8.47 -12.08
CA PHE A 25 -15.20 8.95 -11.58
C PHE A 25 -15.11 10.38 -11.04
N LEU A 26 -14.01 10.72 -10.36
CA LEU A 26 -13.84 12.06 -9.79
C LEU A 26 -13.52 13.10 -10.84
N ASP A 27 -12.69 12.76 -11.84
CA ASP A 27 -12.41 13.61 -13.00
C ASP A 27 -13.73 14.03 -13.70
N ASP A 28 -14.69 13.12 -13.80
CA ASP A 28 -15.98 13.37 -14.45
C ASP A 28 -16.99 14.14 -13.57
N ASN A 29 -16.84 14.10 -12.24
CA ASN A 29 -17.89 14.54 -11.32
C ASN A 29 -17.46 15.66 -10.35
N LEU A 30 -16.19 16.02 -10.27
CA LEU A 30 -15.67 17.07 -9.39
C LEU A 30 -14.91 18.17 -10.16
N PRO A 31 -14.83 19.40 -9.61
CA PRO A 31 -13.95 20.43 -10.15
C PRO A 31 -12.49 19.96 -10.26
N SER A 32 -11.83 20.29 -11.37
CA SER A 32 -10.46 19.85 -11.66
C SER A 32 -9.44 20.21 -10.57
N GLU A 33 -9.65 21.31 -9.86
CA GLU A 33 -8.81 21.75 -8.74
C GLU A 33 -8.91 20.82 -7.54
N ILE A 34 -10.10 20.28 -7.28
CA ILE A 34 -10.33 19.28 -6.23
C ILE A 34 -9.71 17.96 -6.65
N VAL A 35 -9.86 17.55 -7.91
CA VAL A 35 -9.24 16.30 -8.38
C VAL A 35 -7.73 16.38 -8.39
N ALA A 36 -7.16 17.53 -8.74
CA ALA A 36 -5.73 17.79 -8.68
C ALA A 36 -5.19 17.71 -7.24
N SER A 37 -5.89 18.30 -6.26
CA SER A 37 -5.49 18.22 -4.85
C SER A 37 -5.60 16.79 -4.29
N LEU A 38 -6.53 15.99 -4.82
CA LEU A 38 -6.73 14.59 -4.46
C LEU A 38 -5.76 13.63 -5.15
N SER A 39 -5.12 14.03 -6.25
CA SER A 39 -4.27 13.14 -7.05
C SER A 39 -2.77 13.30 -6.78
N GLN A 40 -2.35 14.32 -6.05
CA GLN A 40 -0.94 14.62 -5.85
C GLN A 40 -0.44 14.10 -4.51
N GLN A 41 0.62 13.30 -4.58
CA GLN A 41 1.46 12.94 -3.45
C GLN A 41 2.91 13.20 -3.89
N PRO A 42 3.63 14.12 -3.24
CA PRO A 42 5.03 14.34 -3.57
C PRO A 42 5.84 13.07 -3.27
N VAL A 43 6.77 12.75 -4.17
CA VAL A 43 7.66 11.59 -4.06
C VAL A 43 9.06 12.10 -3.76
N SER A 44 9.68 11.54 -2.73
CA SER A 44 11.07 11.83 -2.36
C SER A 44 11.99 11.48 -3.52
N THR A 45 12.90 12.39 -3.86
CA THR A 45 13.96 12.10 -4.84
C THR A 45 15.07 11.34 -4.12
N PRO A 46 15.52 10.18 -4.65
CA PRO A 46 16.62 9.43 -4.03
C PRO A 46 17.89 10.27 -3.93
N GLY A 47 18.60 10.14 -2.80
CA GLY A 47 19.92 10.76 -2.64
C GLY A 47 20.94 10.14 -3.59
N SER A 48 21.96 10.91 -3.98
CA SER A 48 23.05 10.38 -4.84
C SER A 48 23.79 9.22 -4.19
N GLU A 49 23.95 9.26 -2.86
CA GLU A 49 24.59 8.20 -2.08
C GLU A 49 23.77 6.90 -2.10
N ASP A 50 22.45 6.99 -2.04
CA ASP A 50 21.55 5.84 -2.16
C ASP A 50 21.63 5.18 -3.53
N VAL A 51 21.63 6.00 -4.59
CA VAL A 51 21.79 5.52 -5.97
C VAL A 51 23.16 4.86 -6.15
N GLU A 52 24.23 5.47 -5.66
CA GLU A 52 25.58 4.90 -5.71
C GLU A 52 25.67 3.58 -4.94
N LEU A 53 25.11 3.53 -3.73
CA LEU A 53 25.06 2.32 -2.92
C LEU A 53 24.39 1.18 -3.70
N LEU A 54 23.17 1.41 -4.19
CA LEU A 54 22.42 0.40 -4.93
C LEU A 54 23.17 -0.08 -6.18
N LEU A 55 23.66 0.85 -7.01
CA LEU A 55 24.40 0.51 -8.23
C LEU A 55 25.68 -0.28 -7.93
N SER A 56 26.46 0.14 -6.92
CA SER A 56 27.69 -0.55 -6.53
C SER A 56 27.41 -1.99 -6.08
N CYS A 57 26.36 -2.21 -5.29
CA CYS A 57 25.91 -3.53 -4.87
C CYS A 57 25.44 -4.38 -6.05
N CYS A 58 24.64 -3.82 -6.96
CA CYS A 58 24.13 -4.53 -8.13
C CYS A 58 25.26 -4.98 -9.07
N LEU A 59 26.22 -4.10 -9.36
CA LEU A 59 27.39 -4.42 -10.19
C LEU A 59 28.24 -5.53 -9.58
N HIS A 60 28.46 -5.48 -8.27
CA HIS A 60 29.23 -6.51 -7.58
C HIS A 60 28.51 -7.86 -7.61
N VAL A 61 27.24 -7.90 -7.20
CA VAL A 61 26.43 -9.13 -7.19
C VAL A 61 26.27 -9.75 -8.58
N GLY A 62 26.21 -8.93 -9.63
CA GLY A 62 26.14 -9.39 -11.01
C GLY A 62 27.42 -10.06 -11.53
N THR A 63 28.57 -9.83 -10.87
CA THR A 63 29.89 -10.31 -11.32
C THR A 63 30.54 -11.33 -10.38
N THR A 64 29.99 -11.54 -9.18
CA THR A 64 30.54 -12.46 -8.17
C THR A 64 29.63 -13.65 -7.87
N ASP A 65 30.11 -14.60 -7.07
CA ASP A 65 29.24 -15.62 -6.49
C ASP A 65 28.33 -15.06 -5.38
N TYR A 66 27.38 -15.88 -4.92
CA TYR A 66 26.41 -15.50 -3.89
C TYR A 66 27.05 -15.10 -2.55
N GLN A 67 28.07 -15.83 -2.08
CA GLN A 67 28.67 -15.57 -0.77
C GLN A 67 29.45 -14.26 -0.78
N GLN A 68 30.21 -14.03 -1.86
CA GLN A 68 30.92 -12.79 -2.10
C GLN A 68 29.95 -11.60 -2.22
N GLY A 69 28.90 -11.75 -3.04
CA GLY A 69 27.88 -10.71 -3.23
C GLY A 69 27.17 -10.33 -1.93
N ARG A 70 26.77 -11.33 -1.14
CA ARG A 70 26.16 -11.13 0.18
C ARG A 70 27.09 -10.44 1.17
N ALA A 71 28.35 -10.86 1.22
CA ALA A 71 29.35 -10.25 2.12
C ALA A 71 29.59 -8.79 1.75
N PHE A 72 29.69 -8.49 0.45
CA PHE A 72 29.86 -7.13 -0.05
C PHE A 72 28.68 -6.22 0.31
N ILE A 73 27.44 -6.66 0.08
CA ILE A 73 26.26 -5.87 0.46
C ILE A 73 26.29 -5.57 1.95
N LYS A 74 26.51 -6.58 2.80
CA LYS A 74 26.55 -6.39 4.27
C LYS A 74 27.61 -5.39 4.72
N ASP A 75 28.81 -5.43 4.13
CA ASP A 75 29.89 -4.48 4.46
C ASP A 75 29.54 -3.05 4.03
N ARG A 76 28.93 -2.89 2.85
CA ARG A 76 28.53 -1.57 2.33
C ARG A 76 27.38 -0.97 3.12
N THR A 77 26.35 -1.76 3.42
CA THR A 77 25.15 -1.29 4.13
C THR A 77 25.40 -0.98 5.60
N ALA A 78 26.33 -1.69 6.26
CA ALA A 78 26.69 -1.41 7.65
C ALA A 78 27.26 0.01 7.90
N ARG A 79 27.60 0.75 6.84
CA ARG A 79 28.20 2.09 6.92
C ARG A 79 27.21 3.23 6.63
N GLN A 80 25.97 2.91 6.26
CA GLN A 80 24.99 3.89 5.82
C GLN A 80 23.64 3.60 6.47
N ASP A 81 23.07 4.63 7.10
CA ASP A 81 21.72 4.59 7.65
C ASP A 81 20.75 5.20 6.64
N SER A 82 20.20 4.36 5.78
CA SER A 82 19.24 4.77 4.75
C SER A 82 18.27 3.66 4.40
N VAL A 83 17.13 4.03 3.81
CA VAL A 83 16.11 3.07 3.33
C VAL A 83 16.73 2.09 2.32
N THR A 84 17.58 2.58 1.43
CA THR A 84 18.30 1.75 0.46
C THR A 84 19.20 0.74 1.16
N SER A 85 19.92 1.18 2.19
CA SER A 85 20.80 0.31 2.98
C SER A 85 20.04 -0.82 3.66
N ASP A 86 18.88 -0.50 4.24
CA ASP A 86 18.01 -1.48 4.90
C ASP A 86 17.39 -2.46 3.90
N ILE A 87 16.89 -1.98 2.74
CA ILE A 87 16.37 -2.82 1.65
C ILE A 87 17.45 -3.77 1.12
N MET A 88 18.65 -3.25 0.84
CA MET A 88 19.74 -4.09 0.33
C MET A 88 20.19 -5.13 1.36
N SER A 89 20.22 -4.76 2.64
CA SER A 89 20.52 -5.69 3.74
C SER A 89 19.48 -6.81 3.86
N ALA A 90 18.20 -6.48 3.66
CA ALA A 90 17.12 -7.45 3.62
C ALA A 90 17.26 -8.41 2.42
N TYR A 91 17.54 -7.90 1.22
CA TYR A 91 17.83 -8.74 0.05
C TYR A 91 19.06 -9.64 0.25
N ALA A 92 20.12 -9.14 0.90
CA ALA A 92 21.30 -9.94 1.25
C ALA A 92 21.01 -11.07 2.25
N SER A 93 19.92 -10.95 3.00
CA SER A 93 19.44 -11.97 3.92
C SER A 93 18.42 -12.92 3.28
N SER A 94 17.84 -12.54 2.15
CA SER A 94 16.87 -13.32 1.37
C SER A 94 17.49 -14.40 0.46
N GLY A 95 16.63 -15.24 -0.12
CA GLY A 95 17.02 -16.23 -1.12
C GLY A 95 17.15 -15.69 -2.55
N VAL A 96 16.69 -14.47 -2.87
CA VAL A 96 16.72 -13.89 -4.24
C VAL A 96 18.12 -13.80 -4.82
N LEU A 97 19.14 -13.65 -3.97
CA LEU A 97 20.52 -13.62 -4.44
C LEU A 97 21.06 -15.00 -4.88
N ARG A 98 20.45 -16.11 -4.43
CA ARG A 98 20.92 -17.47 -4.74
C ARG A 98 20.35 -18.00 -6.05
N ASN A 99 19.04 -17.87 -6.23
CA ASN A 99 18.29 -18.53 -7.28
C ASN A 99 17.39 -17.52 -8.01
N ARG A 100 17.11 -17.81 -9.29
CA ARG A 100 16.03 -17.15 -10.01
C ARG A 100 14.71 -17.68 -9.44
N VAL A 101 13.84 -16.81 -8.95
CA VAL A 101 12.57 -17.22 -8.32
C VAL A 101 11.71 -18.00 -9.32
N SER A 102 11.78 -17.67 -10.62
CA SER A 102 11.08 -18.37 -11.72
C SER A 102 11.42 -19.86 -11.89
N ASN A 103 12.44 -20.38 -11.21
CA ASN A 103 12.85 -21.79 -11.31
C ASN A 103 12.31 -22.65 -10.16
N LEU A 104 11.56 -22.06 -9.21
CA LEU A 104 10.91 -22.75 -8.11
C LEU A 104 9.41 -22.94 -8.46
N ASP A 105 8.79 -24.01 -7.96
CA ASP A 105 7.32 -24.19 -8.06
C ASP A 105 6.64 -22.95 -7.45
N PHE A 106 6.14 -22.08 -8.32
CA PHE A 106 5.88 -20.67 -8.04
C PHE A 106 4.54 -20.50 -7.32
N ASN A 107 4.52 -20.76 -6.02
CA ASN A 107 3.39 -20.36 -5.19
C ASN A 107 3.59 -18.94 -4.62
N GLU A 108 2.48 -18.26 -4.34
CA GLU A 108 2.42 -16.89 -3.84
C GLU A 108 3.30 -16.68 -2.60
N ASN A 109 3.28 -17.62 -1.65
CA ASN A 109 4.12 -17.58 -0.45
C ASN A 109 5.62 -17.53 -0.76
N THR A 110 6.08 -18.31 -1.75
CA THR A 110 7.49 -18.30 -2.16
C THR A 110 7.85 -16.96 -2.79
N TYR A 111 6.95 -16.39 -3.58
CA TYR A 111 7.13 -15.08 -4.18
C TYR A 111 7.17 -13.96 -3.13
N ILE A 112 6.29 -14.03 -2.11
CA ILE A 112 6.27 -13.11 -0.97
C ILE A 112 7.61 -13.19 -0.24
N GLU A 113 8.01 -14.36 0.24
CA GLU A 113 9.20 -14.53 1.08
C GLU A 113 10.50 -14.16 0.36
N LEU A 114 10.60 -14.48 -0.93
CA LEU A 114 11.81 -14.22 -1.70
C LEU A 114 11.84 -12.81 -2.26
N SER A 115 10.79 -12.36 -2.94
CA SER A 115 10.85 -11.14 -3.77
C SER A 115 10.27 -9.91 -3.06
N VAL A 116 9.15 -10.07 -2.36
CA VAL A 116 8.37 -8.93 -1.83
C VAL A 116 8.81 -8.53 -0.43
N LYS A 117 8.86 -9.49 0.49
CA LYS A 117 9.20 -9.29 1.90
C LYS A 117 10.51 -8.53 2.11
N PRO A 118 11.61 -8.77 1.34
CA PRO A 118 12.84 -8.03 1.55
C PRO A 118 12.70 -6.52 1.37
N PHE A 119 12.01 -6.05 0.34
CA PHE A 119 11.85 -4.60 0.16
C PHE A 119 10.86 -4.03 1.19
N VAL A 120 9.83 -4.76 1.60
CA VAL A 120 8.87 -4.31 2.63
C VAL A 120 9.55 -4.19 4.00
N THR A 121 10.19 -5.27 4.47
CA THR A 121 10.93 -5.29 5.74
C THR A 121 12.07 -4.27 5.74
N GLY A 122 12.79 -4.12 4.62
CA GLY A 122 13.83 -3.10 4.49
C GLY A 122 13.28 -1.67 4.50
N THR A 123 12.15 -1.43 3.84
CA THR A 123 11.53 -0.09 3.77
C THR A 123 11.13 0.40 5.16
N PHE A 124 10.48 -0.47 5.93
CA PHE A 124 9.98 -0.12 7.26
C PHE A 124 10.93 -0.54 8.39
N ALA A 125 12.16 -0.93 8.05
CA ALA A 125 13.17 -1.28 9.05
C ALA A 125 13.34 -0.14 10.06
N GLN A 126 13.67 -0.52 11.29
CA GLN A 126 13.94 0.39 12.41
C GLN A 126 12.73 1.20 12.92
N LEU A 127 11.56 1.09 12.28
CA LEU A 127 10.33 1.67 12.81
C LEU A 127 9.77 0.80 13.96
N ASP A 128 9.26 1.43 15.01
CA ASP A 128 8.72 0.75 16.19
C ASP A 128 7.22 0.38 15.99
N PHE A 129 6.98 -0.71 15.27
CA PHE A 129 5.64 -1.25 15.01
C PHE A 129 5.65 -2.79 14.97
N GLN A 130 4.46 -3.38 14.94
CA GLN A 130 4.27 -4.83 14.83
C GLN A 130 3.97 -5.19 13.37
N GLU A 131 4.77 -6.08 12.82
CA GLU A 131 4.55 -6.68 11.50
C GLU A 131 3.69 -7.94 11.63
N HIS A 132 2.69 -8.05 10.77
CA HIS A 132 1.84 -9.23 10.64
C HIS A 132 1.93 -9.72 9.20
N TRP A 133 2.28 -10.99 9.02
CA TRP A 133 2.52 -11.61 7.72
C TRP A 133 1.65 -12.84 7.59
N THR A 134 0.83 -12.91 6.53
CA THR A 134 0.00 -14.05 6.13
C THR A 134 -0.99 -14.55 7.21
N ILE A 135 -2.26 -14.77 6.85
CA ILE A 135 -3.28 -15.46 7.69
C ILE A 135 -3.74 -14.67 8.95
N ASP A 136 -2.96 -13.70 9.42
CA ASP A 136 -3.30 -12.85 10.55
C ASP A 136 -4.55 -12.01 10.25
N PRO A 137 -5.59 -12.08 11.09
CA PRO A 137 -6.80 -11.31 10.87
C PRO A 137 -6.51 -9.82 11.04
N PHE A 138 -6.90 -9.03 10.05
CA PHE A 138 -6.85 -7.59 10.11
C PHE A 138 -7.86 -7.06 11.15
N PRO A 139 -7.49 -6.09 12.00
CA PRO A 139 -8.39 -5.58 13.02
C PRO A 139 -9.51 -4.74 12.41
N VAL A 140 -10.70 -5.30 12.30
CA VAL A 140 -11.89 -4.62 11.76
C VAL A 140 -12.72 -3.94 12.87
N PRO A 141 -13.50 -2.89 12.55
CA PRO A 141 -14.40 -2.24 13.52
C PRO A 141 -15.46 -3.19 14.07
N ALA A 142 -16.00 -2.88 15.25
CA ALA A 142 -17.07 -3.66 15.84
C ALA A 142 -18.31 -3.70 14.91
N GLY A 143 -18.87 -4.89 14.70
CA GLY A 143 -20.00 -5.11 13.79
C GLY A 143 -19.61 -5.40 12.34
N TYR A 144 -18.32 -5.41 12.01
CA TYR A 144 -17.84 -5.92 10.72
C TYR A 144 -17.68 -7.45 10.83
N GLU A 145 -18.52 -8.21 10.13
CA GLU A 145 -18.56 -9.69 10.24
C GLU A 145 -17.51 -10.38 9.36
N GLU A 146 -17.12 -9.75 8.25
CA GLU A 146 -16.19 -10.33 7.28
C GLU A 146 -14.75 -10.27 7.83
N ARG A 147 -14.10 -11.43 7.85
CA ARG A 147 -12.70 -11.54 8.23
C ARG A 147 -11.82 -11.18 7.04
N LEU A 148 -11.05 -10.10 7.18
CA LEU A 148 -10.05 -9.71 6.19
C LEU A 148 -8.67 -10.20 6.64
N CYS A 149 -7.92 -10.79 5.72
CA CYS A 149 -6.55 -11.24 5.94
C CYS A 149 -5.69 -10.73 4.78
N PRO A 150 -5.02 -9.57 4.91
CA PRO A 150 -4.01 -9.14 3.94
C PRO A 150 -2.77 -10.01 4.03
N ASP A 151 -1.94 -9.99 3.00
CA ASP A 151 -0.65 -10.68 3.00
C ASP A 151 0.34 -10.06 3.98
N PHE A 152 0.24 -8.74 4.17
CA PHE A 152 0.94 -8.05 5.25
C PHE A 152 0.16 -6.84 5.75
N TYR A 153 0.29 -6.56 7.04
CA TYR A 153 0.00 -5.25 7.59
C TYR A 153 0.93 -4.90 8.75
N GLY A 154 1.15 -3.61 8.93
CA GLY A 154 1.90 -3.05 10.04
C GLY A 154 1.01 -2.22 10.94
N GLU A 155 1.11 -2.43 12.26
CA GLU A 155 0.31 -1.70 13.25
C GLU A 155 1.10 -1.22 14.47
N LYS A 156 0.58 -0.18 15.11
CA LYS A 156 1.04 0.30 16.41
C LYS A 156 -0.15 0.45 17.35
N ASP A 157 -0.09 -0.18 18.51
CA ASP A 157 -1.15 -0.19 19.52
C ASP A 157 -2.53 -0.63 18.97
N GLY A 158 -2.58 -1.63 18.07
CA GLY A 158 -3.83 -2.07 17.43
C GLY A 158 -4.39 -1.13 16.37
N LEU A 159 -3.55 -0.20 15.87
CA LEU A 159 -3.87 0.76 14.81
C LEU A 159 -3.02 0.48 13.57
N PRO A 160 -3.57 -0.21 12.56
CA PRO A 160 -2.87 -0.43 11.31
C PRO A 160 -2.65 0.87 10.54
N PHE A 161 -1.48 1.00 9.91
CA PHE A 161 -1.12 2.17 9.11
C PHE A 161 -0.44 1.83 7.79
N VAL A 162 -0.06 0.56 7.59
CA VAL A 162 0.43 0.04 6.31
C VAL A 162 -0.23 -1.31 6.03
N VAL A 163 -0.63 -1.53 4.78
CA VAL A 163 -1.23 -2.79 4.30
C VAL A 163 -0.61 -3.16 2.95
N LEU A 164 -0.51 -4.46 2.68
CA LEU A 164 0.02 -5.03 1.45
C LEU A 164 -0.83 -6.22 1.03
N GLU A 165 -1.10 -6.30 -0.27
CA GLU A 165 -1.62 -7.48 -0.93
C GLU A 165 -0.70 -7.87 -2.09
N VAL A 166 -0.53 -9.17 -2.29
CA VAL A 166 0.34 -9.78 -3.29
C VAL A 166 -0.42 -10.83 -4.06
N LYS A 167 -0.41 -10.73 -5.39
CA LYS A 167 -0.79 -11.84 -6.26
C LYS A 167 0.41 -12.50 -6.88
N ALA A 168 0.28 -13.81 -7.08
CA ALA A 168 1.20 -14.55 -7.91
C ALA A 168 1.24 -13.94 -9.33
N PRO A 169 2.43 -13.94 -9.98
CA PRO A 169 2.52 -13.66 -11.39
C PRO A 169 1.58 -14.57 -12.18
N ASP A 170 0.98 -14.04 -13.23
CA ASP A 170 0.06 -14.78 -14.11
C ASP A 170 -1.30 -15.15 -13.47
N ALA A 171 -1.68 -14.47 -12.38
CA ALA A 171 -3.04 -14.52 -11.84
C ALA A 171 -4.07 -14.02 -12.87
N ASP A 172 -5.33 -14.42 -12.71
CA ASP A 172 -6.38 -13.92 -13.59
C ASP A 172 -6.71 -12.44 -13.30
N GLN A 173 -7.22 -11.73 -14.31
CA GLN A 173 -7.51 -10.31 -14.19
C GLN A 173 -8.62 -10.04 -13.16
N GLU A 174 -9.53 -10.99 -12.96
CA GLU A 174 -10.64 -10.84 -12.01
C GLU A 174 -10.14 -10.83 -10.56
N ASP A 175 -9.23 -11.74 -10.22
CA ASP A 175 -8.52 -11.78 -8.94
C ASP A 175 -7.68 -10.52 -8.74
N CYS A 176 -7.00 -10.04 -9.78
CA CYS A 176 -6.27 -8.77 -9.71
C CYS A 176 -7.19 -7.60 -9.37
N ASP A 177 -8.35 -7.49 -10.03
CA ASP A 177 -9.34 -6.43 -9.78
C ASP A 177 -9.96 -6.52 -8.37
N ILE A 178 -10.14 -7.74 -7.83
CA ILE A 178 -10.62 -7.96 -6.46
C ILE A 178 -9.63 -7.38 -5.45
N ASP A 179 -8.34 -7.61 -5.68
CA ASP A 179 -7.27 -7.16 -4.79
C ASP A 179 -7.07 -5.65 -4.78
N VAL A 180 -7.21 -5.00 -5.93
CA VAL A 180 -7.23 -3.52 -6.01
C VAL A 180 -8.30 -2.97 -5.07
N ARG A 181 -9.49 -3.57 -5.07
CA ARG A 181 -10.60 -3.18 -4.17
C ARG A 181 -10.30 -3.54 -2.71
N LYS A 182 -9.69 -4.71 -2.47
CA LYS A 182 -9.31 -5.19 -1.14
C LYS A 182 -8.31 -4.25 -0.47
N VAL A 183 -7.23 -3.86 -1.16
CA VAL A 183 -6.23 -2.91 -0.63
C VAL A 183 -6.88 -1.58 -0.29
N ALA A 184 -7.70 -1.02 -1.19
CA ALA A 184 -8.36 0.25 -0.94
C ALA A 184 -9.34 0.18 0.26
N LEU A 185 -10.05 -0.94 0.43
CA LEU A 185 -10.90 -1.18 1.60
C LEU A 185 -10.08 -1.26 2.89
N LEU A 186 -8.99 -2.02 2.89
CA LEU A 186 -8.09 -2.15 4.03
C LEU A 186 -7.50 -0.79 4.43
N MET A 187 -7.04 0.01 3.46
CA MET A 187 -6.52 1.36 3.72
C MET A 187 -7.58 2.26 4.36
N LYS A 188 -8.81 2.22 3.86
CA LYS A 188 -9.94 2.97 4.41
C LYS A 188 -10.27 2.54 5.84
N LEU A 189 -10.29 1.24 6.11
CA LEU A 189 -10.54 0.70 7.46
C LEU A 189 -9.44 1.12 8.44
N SER A 190 -8.16 1.01 8.05
CA SER A 190 -7.02 1.55 8.80
C SER A 190 -7.21 3.03 9.13
N LEU A 191 -7.56 3.84 8.12
CA LEU A 191 -7.68 5.28 8.25
C LEU A 191 -8.80 5.68 9.21
N ASN A 192 -9.95 5.02 9.11
CA ASN A 192 -11.06 5.22 10.04
C ASN A 192 -10.65 4.90 11.48
N ARG A 193 -9.96 3.77 11.72
CA ARG A 193 -9.49 3.41 13.06
C ARG A 193 -8.52 4.45 13.63
N LEU A 194 -7.59 4.94 12.82
CA LEU A 194 -6.65 5.99 13.24
C LEU A 194 -7.40 7.27 13.65
N LEU A 195 -8.36 7.71 12.83
CA LEU A 195 -9.17 8.90 13.11
C LEU A 195 -10.05 8.74 14.36
N GLU A 196 -10.72 7.60 14.51
CA GLU A 196 -11.54 7.27 15.69
C GLU A 196 -10.69 7.19 16.96
N ALA A 197 -9.44 6.74 16.83
CA ALA A 197 -8.48 6.67 17.93
C ALA A 197 -7.84 8.02 18.30
N GLY A 198 -8.20 9.13 17.62
CA GLY A 198 -7.69 10.46 17.94
C GLY A 198 -6.45 10.89 17.16
N VAL A 199 -5.99 10.08 16.20
CA VAL A 199 -4.80 10.42 15.40
C VAL A 199 -5.14 11.61 14.51
N LYS A 200 -4.31 12.66 14.56
CA LYS A 200 -4.51 13.89 13.79
C LYS A 200 -3.94 13.73 12.39
N ASP A 201 -4.76 14.01 11.38
CA ASP A 201 -4.39 13.95 9.95
C ASP A 201 -3.58 12.67 9.58
N PRO A 202 -4.09 11.47 9.90
CA PRO A 202 -3.40 10.23 9.57
C PRO A 202 -3.34 10.01 8.05
N VAL A 203 -2.29 9.33 7.62
CA VAL A 203 -2.13 8.85 6.25
C VAL A 203 -1.81 7.36 6.34
N VAL A 204 -2.51 6.55 5.55
CA VAL A 204 -2.30 5.10 5.47
C VAL A 204 -1.58 4.76 4.17
N ILE A 205 -0.66 3.80 4.24
CA ILE A 205 0.08 3.30 3.08
C ILE A 205 -0.54 1.99 2.62
N GLY A 206 -0.70 1.85 1.31
CA GLY A 206 -1.09 0.61 0.66
C GLY A 206 0.00 0.21 -0.31
N LEU A 207 0.27 -1.07 -0.40
CA LEU A 207 1.11 -1.66 -1.43
C LEU A 207 0.29 -2.75 -2.13
N LEU A 208 0.38 -2.79 -3.45
CA LEU A 208 -0.24 -3.83 -4.25
C LEU A 208 0.81 -4.42 -5.19
N VAL A 209 1.06 -5.72 -5.08
CA VAL A 209 1.99 -6.42 -5.97
C VAL A 209 1.22 -7.34 -6.90
N GLN A 210 1.20 -7.00 -8.19
CA GLN A 210 0.53 -7.75 -9.26
C GLN A 210 1.37 -7.70 -10.53
N ASP A 211 1.39 -8.79 -11.31
CA ASP A 211 2.15 -8.88 -12.56
C ASP A 211 3.63 -8.44 -12.44
N ARG A 212 4.28 -8.80 -11.33
CA ARG A 212 5.66 -8.42 -10.99
C ARG A 212 5.88 -6.92 -10.78
N THR A 213 4.83 -6.12 -10.73
CA THR A 213 4.87 -4.69 -10.43
C THR A 213 4.34 -4.45 -9.02
N CYS A 214 4.87 -3.44 -8.35
CA CYS A 214 4.40 -2.95 -7.07
C CYS A 214 3.89 -1.52 -7.26
N GLU A 215 2.61 -1.30 -6.99
CA GLU A 215 2.02 0.03 -6.88
C GLU A 215 1.99 0.46 -5.40
N VAL A 216 2.42 1.68 -5.13
CA VAL A 216 2.45 2.26 -3.79
C VAL A 216 1.44 3.39 -3.70
N PHE A 217 0.54 3.28 -2.72
CA PHE A 217 -0.58 4.18 -2.51
C PHE A 217 -0.46 4.89 -1.16
N SER A 218 -0.93 6.13 -1.10
CA SER A 218 -1.30 6.79 0.15
C SER A 218 -2.80 7.04 0.21
N MET A 219 -3.39 7.06 1.40
CA MET A 219 -4.77 7.46 1.60
C MET A 219 -4.88 8.31 2.85
N ASP A 220 -5.51 9.47 2.70
CA ASP A 220 -5.88 10.39 3.76
C ASP A 220 -7.35 10.79 3.60
N LEU A 221 -7.90 11.44 4.63
CA LEU A 221 -9.26 11.98 4.59
C LEU A 221 -9.19 13.51 4.55
N THR A 222 -8.95 14.04 3.35
CA THR A 222 -8.94 15.49 3.11
C THR A 222 -10.36 16.06 3.14
N TYR A 223 -11.31 15.36 2.53
CA TYR A 223 -12.70 15.76 2.39
C TYR A 223 -13.64 14.71 3.02
N GLU A 224 -14.84 15.15 3.40
CA GLU A 224 -15.87 14.28 3.97
C GLU A 224 -16.18 13.10 3.06
N ALA A 225 -16.10 11.88 3.59
CA ALA A 225 -16.45 10.62 2.92
C ALA A 225 -15.72 10.29 1.61
N ILE A 226 -14.71 11.06 1.19
CA ILE A 226 -13.96 10.83 -0.04
C ILE A 226 -12.66 10.10 0.28
N TYR A 227 -12.65 8.79 0.03
CA TYR A 227 -11.48 7.93 0.19
C TYR A 227 -10.90 7.58 -1.17
N ILE A 228 -9.64 7.98 -1.39
CA ILE A 228 -8.96 7.80 -2.66
C ILE A 228 -7.56 7.26 -2.39
N PRO A 229 -7.22 6.06 -2.89
CA PRO A 229 -5.84 5.62 -2.99
C PRO A 229 -5.11 6.51 -4.00
N LYS A 230 -4.11 7.26 -3.52
CA LYS A 230 -3.25 8.11 -4.34
C LYS A 230 -2.01 7.33 -4.72
N VAL A 231 -1.91 6.87 -5.96
CA VAL A 231 -0.69 6.24 -6.47
C VAL A 231 0.42 7.27 -6.47
N PHE A 232 1.53 6.97 -5.81
CA PHE A 232 2.71 7.83 -5.79
C PHE A 232 3.98 7.10 -6.22
N GLY A 233 3.85 5.86 -6.68
CA GLY A 233 4.95 5.16 -7.30
C GLY A 233 4.56 3.79 -7.82
N THR A 234 5.23 3.38 -8.89
CA THR A 234 5.14 2.03 -9.45
C THR A 234 6.54 1.57 -9.79
N PHE A 235 6.89 0.33 -9.45
CA PHE A 235 8.18 -0.24 -9.79
C PHE A 235 8.08 -1.76 -10.01
N GLU A 236 9.04 -2.33 -10.73
CA GLU A 236 9.13 -3.78 -10.92
C GLU A 236 9.83 -4.43 -9.72
N VAL A 237 9.29 -5.56 -9.25
CA VAL A 237 9.82 -6.33 -8.14
C VAL A 237 10.96 -7.25 -8.64
N PRO A 238 12.17 -7.17 -8.07
CA PRO A 238 13.27 -8.06 -8.46
C PRO A 238 12.99 -9.53 -8.12
N GLU A 239 13.04 -10.41 -9.12
CA GLU A 239 12.89 -11.87 -8.96
C GLU A 239 14.24 -12.62 -9.02
N SER A 240 15.33 -11.87 -9.18
CA SER A 240 16.67 -12.43 -9.27
C SER A 240 17.72 -11.37 -8.97
N ARG A 241 18.92 -11.83 -8.62
CA ARG A 241 20.07 -10.96 -8.39
C ARG A 241 20.41 -10.03 -9.55
N LEU A 242 20.12 -10.41 -10.80
CA LEU A 242 20.38 -9.60 -12.00
C LEU A 242 19.33 -8.49 -12.20
N GLN A 243 18.17 -8.60 -11.53
CA GLN A 243 17.08 -7.64 -11.57
C GLN A 243 17.12 -6.65 -10.40
N LEU A 244 18.09 -6.74 -9.47
CA LEU A 244 18.24 -5.75 -8.40
C LEU A 244 18.32 -4.29 -8.89
N PRO A 245 18.88 -3.96 -10.08
CA PRO A 245 18.83 -2.59 -10.60
C PRO A 245 17.41 -2.01 -10.75
N LEU A 246 16.36 -2.86 -10.85
CA LEU A 246 14.96 -2.40 -10.92
C LEU A 246 14.55 -1.61 -9.66
N LEU A 247 15.22 -1.83 -8.53
CA LEU A 247 15.00 -1.08 -7.29
C LEU A 247 15.32 0.41 -7.42
N LEU A 248 16.03 0.86 -8.47
CA LEU A 248 16.27 2.28 -8.71
C LEU A 248 14.95 3.06 -8.80
N ASN A 249 13.95 2.49 -9.48
CA ASN A 249 12.63 3.09 -9.60
C ASN A 249 11.82 2.98 -8.30
N ALA A 250 12.19 2.05 -7.41
CA ALA A 250 11.54 1.84 -6.12
C ALA A 250 12.02 2.82 -5.04
N LEU A 251 13.23 3.38 -5.15
CA LEU A 251 13.84 4.18 -4.08
C LEU A 251 12.96 5.37 -3.66
N GLY A 252 12.51 6.18 -4.61
CA GLY A 252 11.69 7.36 -4.30
C GLY A 252 10.37 6.99 -3.61
N PRO A 253 9.55 6.11 -4.21
CA PRO A 253 8.33 5.62 -3.59
C PRO A 253 8.53 4.98 -2.21
N LEU A 254 9.51 4.08 -2.05
CA LEU A 254 9.72 3.40 -0.77
C LEU A 254 10.26 4.35 0.32
N THR A 255 11.13 5.29 -0.03
CA THR A 255 11.55 6.35 0.91
C THR A 255 10.37 7.21 1.34
N THR A 256 9.52 7.63 0.38
CA THR A 256 8.28 8.39 0.67
C THR A 256 7.35 7.60 1.60
N ALA A 257 7.18 6.29 1.35
CA ALA A 257 6.38 5.42 2.19
C ALA A 257 6.95 5.35 3.62
N ARG A 258 8.27 5.18 3.80
CA ARG A 258 8.88 5.19 5.14
C ARG A 258 8.69 6.51 5.87
N GLU A 259 8.82 7.64 5.18
CA GLU A 259 8.58 8.96 5.77
C GLU A 259 7.12 9.11 6.24
N ILE A 260 6.15 8.70 5.43
CA ILE A 260 4.71 8.71 5.79
C ILE A 260 4.46 7.80 7.00
N ALA A 261 5.04 6.60 7.01
CA ALA A 261 4.90 5.64 8.11
C ALA A 261 5.49 6.21 9.41
N SER A 262 6.72 6.73 9.36
CA SER A 262 7.39 7.36 10.51
C SER A 262 6.56 8.51 11.09
N ASN A 263 6.08 9.43 10.24
CA ASN A 263 5.22 10.53 10.65
C ASN A 263 3.91 10.04 11.27
N THR A 264 3.33 8.97 10.73
CA THR A 264 2.09 8.39 11.25
C THR A 264 2.31 7.72 12.61
N LEU A 265 3.44 7.03 12.81
CA LEU A 265 3.82 6.46 14.09
C LEU A 265 4.02 7.54 15.18
N THR A 266 4.65 8.67 14.83
CA THR A 266 4.75 9.82 15.74
C THR A 266 3.35 10.35 16.12
N LYS A 267 2.46 10.52 15.13
CA LYS A 267 1.07 10.96 15.39
C LYS A 267 0.28 9.96 16.23
N ILE A 268 0.53 8.67 16.07
CA ILE A 268 -0.06 7.62 16.92
C ILE A 268 0.46 7.81 18.34
N ALA A 269 1.76 7.97 18.56
CA ALA A 269 2.33 8.15 19.90
C ALA A 269 1.78 9.40 20.61
N ASP A 270 1.60 10.50 19.87
CA ASP A 270 1.17 11.80 20.41
C ASP A 270 -0.37 11.96 20.54
N ARG A 271 -1.16 10.94 20.16
CA ARG A 271 -2.63 11.05 20.11
C ARG A 271 -3.27 11.26 21.49
N PRO A 272 -4.30 12.12 21.62
CA PRO A 272 -5.09 12.20 22.84
C PRO A 272 -5.87 10.90 23.05
N ARG A 273 -5.62 10.21 24.16
CA ARG A 273 -6.33 8.95 24.45
C ARG A 273 -7.82 9.23 24.68
N ARG A 274 -8.67 8.41 24.05
CA ARG A 274 -10.15 8.42 24.19
C ARG A 274 -10.85 9.67 23.64
N VAL A 275 -10.17 10.48 22.83
CA VAL A 275 -10.78 11.62 22.15
C VAL A 275 -10.62 11.38 20.65
N PRO A 276 -11.72 11.19 19.89
CA PRO A 276 -11.65 11.08 18.44
C PRO A 276 -11.04 12.33 17.80
N SER A 277 -10.44 12.17 16.63
CA SER A 277 -9.92 13.28 15.83
C SER A 277 -11.07 14.17 15.38
N GLU A 278 -10.86 15.48 15.19
CA GLU A 278 -11.88 16.35 14.60
C GLU A 278 -12.35 15.83 13.24
N LYS A 279 -11.43 15.22 12.49
CA LYS A 279 -11.69 14.57 11.21
C LYS A 279 -12.49 13.26 11.33
N SER A 280 -12.72 12.72 12.52
CA SER A 280 -13.64 11.59 12.69
C SER A 280 -15.08 11.97 12.30
N LEU A 281 -15.42 13.27 12.36
CA LEU A 281 -16.70 13.79 11.88
C LEU A 281 -16.85 13.73 10.35
N LEU A 282 -15.74 13.56 9.62
CA LEU A 282 -15.71 13.38 8.17
C LEU A 282 -15.96 11.92 7.75
N ILE A 283 -15.88 10.98 8.71
CA ILE A 283 -16.16 9.56 8.47
C ILE A 283 -17.67 9.40 8.26
N ARG A 284 -18.04 8.60 7.28
CA ARG A 284 -19.43 8.11 7.11
C ARG A 284 -19.45 6.60 7.29
N PRO A 285 -20.59 5.98 7.66
CA PRO A 285 -20.66 4.52 7.76
C PRO A 285 -20.32 3.84 6.44
N SER A 286 -19.46 2.82 6.45
CA SER A 286 -19.25 1.95 5.30
C SER A 286 -20.49 1.08 5.08
N PHE A 287 -20.98 1.02 3.84
CA PHE A 287 -22.05 0.10 3.47
C PHE A 287 -21.44 -1.07 2.71
N TYR A 288 -21.67 -2.28 3.20
CA TYR A 288 -21.38 -3.50 2.45
C TYR A 288 -22.64 -3.87 1.67
N LEU A 289 -22.57 -3.80 0.34
CA LEU A 289 -23.64 -4.28 -0.54
C LEU A 289 -23.34 -5.74 -0.90
N HIS A 290 -23.70 -6.67 -0.02
CA HIS A 290 -23.55 -8.10 -0.34
C HIS A 290 -24.58 -8.51 -1.40
N GLY A 291 -24.12 -9.11 -2.51
CA GLY A 291 -24.99 -9.76 -3.49
C GLY A 291 -25.82 -8.82 -4.37
N VAL A 292 -25.48 -7.53 -4.43
CA VAL A 292 -26.24 -6.56 -5.23
C VAL A 292 -25.42 -6.15 -6.46
N LYS A 293 -25.85 -6.61 -7.65
CA LYS A 293 -25.38 -6.05 -8.92
C LYS A 293 -25.73 -4.56 -8.94
N ILE A 294 -24.72 -3.71 -9.09
CA ILE A 294 -24.96 -2.31 -9.46
C ILE A 294 -25.74 -2.36 -10.78
N PRO A 295 -26.94 -1.76 -10.88
CA PRO A 295 -27.69 -1.74 -12.13
C PRO A 295 -26.81 -1.14 -13.23
N GLU A 296 -26.78 -1.77 -14.41
CA GLU A 296 -26.11 -1.17 -15.56
C GLU A 296 -26.66 0.25 -15.77
N PRO A 297 -25.80 1.23 -16.13
CA PRO A 297 -26.25 2.59 -16.41
C PRO A 297 -27.39 2.52 -17.43
N LEU A 298 -28.50 3.18 -17.12
CA LEU A 298 -29.65 3.25 -18.00
C LEU A 298 -29.15 3.73 -19.36
N THR A 299 -29.24 2.85 -20.36
CA THR A 299 -28.88 3.20 -21.73
C THR A 299 -29.73 4.41 -22.10
N PRO A 300 -29.15 5.54 -22.52
CA PRO A 300 -29.93 6.72 -22.85
C PRO A 300 -30.99 6.31 -23.86
N ALA A 301 -32.26 6.52 -23.49
CA ALA A 301 -33.37 6.19 -24.34
C ALA A 301 -33.14 6.87 -25.68
N VAL A 302 -32.94 6.06 -26.73
CA VAL A 302 -32.86 6.55 -28.09
C VAL A 302 -34.19 7.23 -28.35
N ALA A 303 -34.20 8.55 -28.39
CA ALA A 303 -35.37 9.32 -28.78
C ALA A 303 -35.68 8.94 -30.23
N LEU A 304 -36.76 8.18 -30.43
CA LEU A 304 -37.37 7.89 -31.72
C LEU A 304 -38.26 9.05 -32.16
#